data_AF-A0A969I7U9-F1
#
_entry.id   AF-A0A969I7U9-F1
#
_cell.length_a   1.000
_cell.length_b   1.000
_cell.length_c   1.000
_cell.angle_alpha   90.00
_cell.angle_beta   90.00
_cell.angle_gamma   90.00
#
_symmetry.space_group_name_H-M   'P 1'
#
loop_
_entity.id
_entity.type
_entity.pdbx_description
1 polymer ?
#
loop_
_entity_poly.entity_id
_entity_poly.type
_entity_poly.pdbx_seq_one_letter_code
_entity_poly.pdbx_strand_id
1 'polypeptide(L)'
;MELLAADERLARNPAIPAHCRSCPSADRHLSGIDRLTAPRSLRVAVDVGGTFTDLQILDERTGQTFAAKTPTTPADPSEGLITGLREAGARFGFAAADVSALMHGTTIGTNAVLQRRLPKGGLITTFGFEDVLEIGRHFRRDVYANRAEPRALLIPRALRLGVRE
;
A
#
# COMPACT_ATOMS: atom_id res chain seq x y z
N MET A 1 39.72 -19.92 9.57
CA MET A 1 39.84 -21.33 9.94
C MET A 1 38.47 -21.75 10.43
N GLU A 2 37.64 -22.49 9.72
CA GLU A 2 37.82 -23.54 8.70
C GLU A 2 36.40 -23.69 8.09
N LEU A 3 36.15 -23.34 6.82
CA LEU A 3 36.23 -24.20 5.63
C LEU A 3 35.62 -25.60 5.79
N LEU A 4 34.51 -25.85 5.08
CA LEU A 4 34.05 -27.11 4.46
C LEU A 4 32.74 -26.77 3.71
N ALA A 5 32.77 -26.42 2.42
CA ALA A 5 32.93 -27.27 1.22
C ALA A 5 31.75 -28.23 0.97
N ALA A 6 30.98 -27.86 -0.07
CA ALA A 6 30.19 -28.63 -1.04
C ALA A 6 29.63 -30.02 -0.70
N ASP A 7 28.34 -30.20 -0.98
CA ASP A 7 27.83 -31.46 -1.51
C ASP A 7 27.15 -31.20 -2.87
N GLU A 8 27.81 -31.69 -3.93
CA GLU A 8 27.27 -31.79 -5.27
C GLU A 8 26.56 -33.14 -5.43
N ARG A 9 25.38 -33.09 -6.05
CA ARG A 9 24.64 -34.17 -6.76
C ARG A 9 23.49 -34.82 -5.99
N LEU A 10 22.34 -34.68 -6.65
CA LEU A 10 21.48 -35.77 -7.14
C LEU A 10 20.04 -35.72 -6.62
N ALA A 11 19.24 -34.81 -7.17
CA ALA A 11 17.83 -35.06 -7.41
C ALA A 11 17.58 -34.97 -8.93
N ARG A 12 17.69 -36.13 -9.58
CA ARG A 12 17.26 -36.36 -10.96
C ARG A 12 15.76 -36.12 -11.02
N ASN A 13 15.29 -35.18 -11.84
CA ASN A 13 13.89 -35.12 -12.24
C ASN A 13 13.78 -35.69 -13.68
N PRO A 14 12.96 -36.72 -13.93
CA PRO A 14 12.94 -37.42 -15.21
C PRO A 14 12.05 -36.71 -16.25
N ALA A 15 12.36 -36.99 -17.51
CA ALA A 15 11.53 -36.80 -18.71
C ALA A 15 11.39 -35.36 -19.25
N ILE A 16 12.40 -34.96 -20.04
CA ILE A 16 12.17 -34.17 -21.26
C ILE A 16 12.39 -35.15 -22.42
N PRO A 17 11.39 -35.51 -23.24
CA PRO A 17 11.64 -36.32 -24.41
C PRO A 17 12.38 -35.50 -25.47
N ALA A 18 13.35 -36.15 -26.10
CA ALA A 18 14.22 -35.58 -27.11
C ALA A 18 13.45 -35.17 -28.37
N HIS A 19 13.71 -33.94 -28.82
CA HIS A 19 13.76 -33.46 -30.21
C HIS A 19 12.59 -33.77 -31.17
N CYS A 20 11.84 -32.70 -31.50
CA CYS A 20 11.30 -32.49 -32.85
C CYS A 20 12.12 -31.37 -33.53
N ARG A 21 13.13 -31.74 -34.33
CA ARG A 21 14.08 -30.81 -34.99
C ARG A 21 13.59 -30.23 -36.33
N SER A 22 12.30 -29.98 -36.51
CA SER A 22 11.79 -29.54 -37.82
C SER A 22 10.74 -28.43 -37.83
N CYS A 23 10.60 -27.63 -36.76
CA CYS A 23 9.72 -26.46 -36.77
C CYS A 23 10.53 -25.16 -36.90
N PRO A 24 10.44 -24.40 -38.02
CA PRO A 24 11.14 -23.13 -38.20
C PRO A 24 10.59 -21.95 -37.36
N SER A 25 9.71 -22.21 -36.38
CA SER A 25 8.92 -21.17 -35.70
C SER A 25 9.07 -21.12 -34.17
N ALA A 26 9.92 -21.96 -33.57
CA ALA A 26 10.02 -22.07 -32.11
C ALA A 26 10.74 -20.89 -31.41
N ASP A 27 11.51 -20.08 -32.15
CA ASP A 27 12.38 -19.05 -31.54
C ASP A 27 11.68 -17.75 -31.11
N ARG A 28 10.41 -17.54 -31.43
CA ARG A 28 9.73 -16.25 -31.13
C ARG A 28 8.80 -16.26 -29.92
N HIS A 29 8.66 -17.38 -29.21
CA HIS A 29 7.65 -17.52 -28.14
C HIS A 29 8.19 -17.79 -26.74
N LEU A 30 9.50 -17.94 -26.56
CA LEU A 30 10.11 -18.26 -25.27
C LEU A 30 10.49 -17.02 -24.43
N SER A 31 10.47 -15.81 -25.00
CA SER A 31 10.82 -14.58 -24.26
C SER A 31 9.81 -14.18 -23.18
N GLY A 32 8.61 -14.77 -23.18
CA GLY A 32 7.55 -14.48 -22.21
C GLY A 32 7.55 -15.39 -20.98
N ILE A 33 8.07 -16.62 -21.08
CA ILE A 33 8.02 -17.61 -20.00
C ILE A 33 9.14 -17.36 -18.97
N ASP A 34 10.35 -16.98 -19.42
CA ASP A 34 11.50 -16.75 -18.54
C ASP A 34 11.27 -15.67 -17.48
N ARG A 35 10.43 -14.66 -17.77
CA ARG A 35 10.08 -13.61 -16.80
C ARG A 35 9.13 -14.07 -15.69
N LEU A 36 8.36 -15.13 -15.90
CA LEU A 36 7.41 -15.63 -14.89
C LEU A 36 8.08 -16.48 -13.81
N THR A 37 9.33 -16.92 -14.04
CA THR A 37 10.12 -17.76 -13.13
C THR A 37 11.25 -17.02 -12.43
N ALA A 38 11.59 -15.79 -12.85
CA ALA A 38 12.59 -14.98 -12.16
C ALA A 38 12.08 -14.61 -10.74
N PRO A 39 12.92 -14.73 -9.70
CA PRO A 39 12.52 -14.36 -8.36
C PRO A 39 12.19 -12.86 -8.32
N ARG A 40 10.96 -12.54 -7.90
CA ARG A 40 10.51 -11.16 -7.69
C ARG A 40 11.41 -10.53 -6.62
N SER A 41 12.15 -9.48 -6.97
CA SER A 41 13.12 -8.84 -6.08
C SER A 41 12.78 -7.39 -5.74
N LEU A 42 11.73 -6.81 -6.33
CA LEU A 42 11.40 -5.41 -6.09
C LEU A 42 10.40 -5.22 -4.95
N ARG A 43 10.77 -4.42 -3.96
CA ARG A 43 9.84 -3.94 -2.92
C ARG A 43 9.51 -2.49 -3.18
N VAL A 44 8.22 -2.17 -3.21
CA VAL A 44 7.74 -0.82 -3.47
C VAL A 44 6.97 -0.32 -2.26
N ALA A 45 7.36 0.83 -1.73
CA ALA A 45 6.58 1.61 -0.78
C ALA A 45 5.95 2.79 -1.52
N VAL A 46 4.67 3.05 -1.26
CA VAL A 46 3.94 4.15 -1.87
C VAL A 46 3.30 4.99 -0.77
N ASP A 47 3.39 6.31 -0.89
CA ASP A 47 2.60 7.26 -0.11
C ASP A 47 1.70 8.06 -1.04
N VAL A 48 0.40 7.82 -0.96
CA VAL A 48 -0.60 8.55 -1.73
C VAL A 48 -1.07 9.78 -0.95
N GLY A 49 -0.57 10.93 -1.36
CA GLY A 49 -0.95 12.25 -0.86
C GLY A 49 -2.15 12.86 -1.59
N GLY A 50 -2.57 14.06 -1.16
CA GLY A 50 -3.64 14.81 -1.84
C GLY A 50 -3.22 15.42 -3.18
N THR A 51 -1.92 15.68 -3.37
CA THR A 51 -1.38 16.34 -4.57
C THR A 51 -0.49 15.39 -5.37
N PHE A 52 0.34 14.61 -4.68
CA PHE A 52 1.31 13.71 -5.29
C PHE A 52 1.25 12.33 -4.67
N THR A 53 1.60 11.34 -5.48
CA THR A 53 1.88 9.97 -5.08
C THR A 53 3.38 9.74 -5.17
N ASP A 54 3.98 9.42 -4.04
CA ASP A 54 5.42 9.21 -3.90
C ASP A 54 5.71 7.70 -3.85
N LEU A 55 6.62 7.21 -4.70
CA LEU A 55 7.04 5.82 -4.75
C LEU A 55 8.51 5.72 -4.36
N GLN A 56 8.81 4.78 -3.47
CA GLN A 56 10.16 4.32 -3.17
C GLN A 56 10.29 2.83 -3.50
N ILE A 57 11.31 2.49 -4.27
CA ILE A 57 11.51 1.16 -4.84
C ILE A 57 12.88 0.66 -4.40
N LEU A 58 12.94 -0.56 -3.87
CA LEU A 58 14.16 -1.26 -3.52
C LEU A 58 14.28 -2.51 -4.38
N ASP A 59 15.39 -2.66 -5.11
CA ASP A 59 15.77 -3.95 -5.71
C ASP A 59 16.60 -4.75 -4.72
N GLU A 60 16.01 -5.78 -4.13
CA GLU A 60 16.66 -6.62 -3.12
C GLU A 60 17.83 -7.44 -3.69
N ARG A 61 17.89 -7.63 -5.02
CA ARG A 61 19.00 -8.35 -5.66
C ARG A 61 20.26 -7.49 -5.73
N THR A 62 20.11 -6.19 -5.98
CA THR A 62 21.24 -5.26 -6.21
C THR A 62 21.48 -4.30 -5.05
N GLY A 63 20.50 -4.15 -4.16
CA GLY A 63 20.47 -3.12 -3.12
C GLY A 63 20.18 -1.71 -3.64
N GLN A 64 19.89 -1.54 -4.93
CA GLN A 64 19.62 -0.23 -5.52
C GLN A 64 18.25 0.29 -5.08
N THR A 65 18.15 1.62 -4.93
CA THR A 65 16.89 2.29 -4.62
C THR A 65 16.53 3.31 -5.70
N PHE A 66 15.23 3.44 -5.98
CA PHE A 66 14.70 4.35 -6.98
C PHE A 66 13.50 5.10 -6.40
N ALA A 67 13.42 6.40 -6.70
CA ALA A 67 12.29 7.23 -6.33
C ALA A 67 11.53 7.69 -7.58
N ALA A 68 10.20 7.67 -7.51
CA ALA A 68 9.32 8.30 -8.48
C ALA A 68 8.26 9.13 -7.75
N LYS A 69 7.83 10.21 -8.39
CA LYS A 69 6.77 11.08 -7.88
C LYS A 69 5.85 11.40 -9.03
N THR A 70 4.57 11.11 -8.86
CA THR A 70 3.54 11.40 -9.86
C THR A 70 2.42 12.23 -9.24
N PRO A 71 1.66 13.01 -10.03
CA PRO A 71 0.44 13.65 -9.54
C PRO A 71 -0.55 12.60 -9.01
N THR A 72 -1.20 12.89 -7.87
CA THR A 72 -2.34 12.09 -7.42
C THR A 72 -3.55 12.39 -8.30
N THR A 73 -4.37 11.37 -8.57
CA THR A 73 -5.71 11.53 -9.13
C THR A 73 -6.72 11.60 -7.98
N PRO A 74 -7.23 12.78 -7.57
CA PRO A 74 -8.02 12.88 -6.33
C PRO A 74 -9.39 12.19 -6.40
N ALA A 75 -9.93 12.02 -7.62
CA ALA A 75 -11.20 11.33 -7.84
C ALA A 75 -11.07 9.81 -7.66
N ASP A 76 -9.93 9.24 -8.08
CA ASP A 76 -9.56 7.85 -7.84
C ASP A 76 -8.05 7.73 -7.63
N PRO A 77 -7.58 7.71 -6.37
CA PRO A 77 -6.16 7.64 -6.05
C PRO A 77 -5.48 6.36 -6.56
N SER A 78 -6.25 5.31 -6.85
CA SER A 78 -5.74 4.05 -7.41
C SER A 78 -5.13 4.27 -8.80
N GLU A 79 -5.70 5.18 -9.60
CA GLU A 79 -5.19 5.52 -10.92
C GLU A 79 -3.81 6.19 -10.86
N GLY A 80 -3.61 7.10 -9.89
CA GLY A 80 -2.33 7.78 -9.67
C GLY A 80 -1.23 6.79 -9.28
N LEU A 81 -1.55 5.82 -8.42
CA LEU A 81 -0.66 4.71 -8.04
C LEU A 81 -0.27 3.85 -9.25
N ILE A 82 -1.26 3.38 -10.02
CA ILE A 82 -1.02 2.49 -11.17
C ILE A 82 -0.19 3.20 -12.24
N THR A 83 -0.49 4.47 -12.50
CA THR A 83 0.27 5.30 -13.44
C THR A 83 1.70 5.50 -12.96
N GLY A 84 1.89 5.83 -11.68
CA GLY A 84 3.22 5.99 -11.09
C GLY A 84 4.07 4.72 -11.15
N LEU A 85 3.49 3.55 -10.88
CA LEU A 85 4.17 2.27 -11.02
C LEU A 85 4.58 2.00 -12.48
N ARG A 86 3.71 2.29 -13.44
CA ARG A 86 3.98 2.09 -14.87
C ARG A 86 5.09 3.01 -15.36
N GLU A 87 5.05 4.29 -15.01
CA GLU A 87 6.08 5.27 -15.38
C GLU A 87 7.43 4.94 -14.74
N ALA A 88 7.43 4.54 -13.47
CA ALA A 88 8.64 4.07 -12.79
C ALA A 88 9.21 2.81 -13.46
N GLY A 89 8.36 1.85 -13.83
CA GLY A 89 8.77 0.64 -14.55
C GLY A 89 9.40 0.95 -15.90
N ALA A 90 8.81 1.86 -16.67
CA ALA A 90 9.36 2.33 -17.94
C ALA A 90 10.70 3.06 -17.76
N ARG A 91 10.86 3.84 -16.68
CA ARG A 91 12.07 4.64 -16.40
C ARG A 91 13.22 3.81 -15.86
N PHE A 92 12.95 2.85 -14.97
CA PHE A 92 13.97 2.09 -14.25
C PHE A 92 14.13 0.65 -14.77
N GLY A 93 13.33 0.25 -15.76
CA GLY A 93 13.51 -1.01 -16.47
C GLY A 93 12.97 -2.23 -15.74
N PHE A 94 11.79 -2.12 -15.12
CA PHE A 94 11.11 -3.25 -14.47
C PHE A 94 9.64 -3.36 -14.89
N ALA A 95 9.08 -4.55 -14.73
CA ALA A 95 7.67 -4.84 -14.90
C ALA A 95 6.96 -4.96 -13.55
N ALA A 96 5.64 -4.74 -13.52
CA ALA A 96 4.84 -4.96 -12.31
C ALA A 96 4.96 -6.40 -11.77
N ALA A 97 5.23 -7.37 -12.65
CA ALA A 97 5.46 -8.76 -12.27
C ALA A 97 6.74 -8.98 -11.43
N ASP A 98 7.69 -8.04 -11.45
CA ASP A 98 8.94 -8.11 -10.70
C ASP A 98 8.77 -7.63 -9.24
N VAL A 99 7.63 -7.02 -8.91
CA VAL A 99 7.30 -6.52 -7.57
C VAL A 99 6.89 -7.67 -6.65
N SER A 100 7.71 -7.94 -5.64
CA SER A 100 7.47 -8.96 -4.61
C SER A 100 6.57 -8.48 -3.48
N ALA A 101 6.66 -7.19 -3.13
CA ALA A 101 5.84 -6.59 -2.09
C ALA A 101 5.51 -5.12 -2.40
N LEU A 102 4.27 -4.73 -2.11
CA LEU A 102 3.78 -3.36 -2.19
C LEU A 102 3.29 -2.92 -0.81
N MET A 103 3.93 -1.90 -0.25
CA MET A 103 3.51 -1.23 0.99
C MET A 103 2.77 0.05 0.60
N HIS A 104 1.48 0.12 0.94
CA HIS A 104 0.64 1.27 0.59
C HIS A 104 0.34 2.11 1.83
N GLY A 105 0.90 3.31 1.87
CA GLY A 105 0.53 4.40 2.77
C GLY A 105 -0.34 5.41 2.05
N THR A 106 -1.26 6.03 2.77
CA THR A 106 -2.04 7.16 2.25
C THR A 106 -2.32 8.16 3.35
N THR A 107 -2.30 9.45 2.98
CA THR A 107 -2.69 10.54 3.89
C THR A 107 -4.13 10.99 3.67
N ILE A 108 -4.88 10.36 2.74
CA ILE A 108 -6.27 10.74 2.42
C ILE A 108 -7.19 10.61 3.64
N GLY A 109 -7.09 9.50 4.38
CA GLY A 109 -7.92 9.26 5.57
C GLY A 109 -7.67 10.30 6.67
N THR A 110 -6.41 10.57 6.98
CA THR A 110 -6.02 11.58 7.98
C THR A 110 -6.49 12.98 7.56
N ASN A 111 -6.29 13.34 6.29
CA ASN A 111 -6.73 14.64 5.77
C ASN A 111 -8.26 14.79 5.78
N ALA A 112 -9.01 13.71 5.52
CA ALA A 112 -10.46 13.74 5.61
C ALA A 112 -10.94 14.09 7.03
N VAL A 113 -10.28 13.56 8.07
CA VAL A 113 -10.57 13.90 9.48
C VAL A 113 -10.21 15.36 9.77
N LEU A 114 -9.00 15.80 9.39
CA LEU A 114 -8.52 17.17 9.64
C LEU A 114 -9.39 18.23 8.95
N GLN A 115 -9.80 17.97 7.70
CA GLN A 115 -10.64 18.86 6.90
C GLN A 115 -12.14 18.70 7.20
N ARG A 116 -12.52 17.75 8.08
CA ARG A 116 -13.91 17.38 8.36
C ARG A 116 -14.72 17.02 7.10
N ARG A 117 -14.08 16.39 6.12
CA ARG A 117 -14.69 15.91 4.88
C ARG A 117 -14.95 14.41 4.99
N LEU A 118 -15.82 14.04 5.93
CA LEU A 118 -16.24 12.67 6.15
C LEU A 118 -17.71 12.52 5.74
N PRO A 119 -18.16 11.34 5.30
CA PRO A 119 -19.57 11.03 5.17
C PRO A 119 -20.33 11.28 6.48
N LYS A 120 -21.64 11.54 6.39
CA LYS A 120 -22.47 11.61 7.59
C LYS A 120 -22.47 10.26 8.31
N GLY A 121 -22.07 10.26 9.58
CA GLY A 121 -22.11 9.10 10.46
C GLY A 121 -23.12 9.26 11.59
N GLY A 122 -23.38 8.17 12.30
CA GLY A 122 -24.12 8.15 13.56
C GLY A 122 -23.31 7.45 14.66
N LEU A 123 -23.61 7.75 15.92
CA LEU A 123 -23.01 7.09 17.07
C LEU A 123 -24.08 6.32 17.84
N ILE A 124 -23.83 5.03 18.08
CA ILE A 124 -24.64 4.20 18.97
C ILE A 124 -23.87 4.02 20.27
N THR A 125 -24.51 4.32 21.39
CA THR A 125 -23.93 4.15 22.74
C THR A 125 -24.88 3.34 23.61
N THR A 126 -24.43 2.94 24.80
CA THR A 126 -25.34 2.54 25.88
C THR A 126 -26.27 3.71 26.23
N PHE A 127 -27.51 3.42 26.60
CA PHE A 127 -28.49 4.43 27.02
C PHE A 127 -27.94 5.27 28.19
N GLY A 128 -27.97 6.60 28.04
CA GLY A 128 -27.41 7.55 29.01
C GLY A 128 -25.96 7.98 28.72
N PHE A 129 -25.31 7.43 27.69
CA PHE A 129 -23.93 7.76 27.29
C PHE A 129 -23.83 8.52 25.96
N GLU A 130 -24.93 9.06 25.44
CA GLU A 130 -24.99 9.74 24.14
C GLU A 130 -24.10 11.00 24.06
N ASP A 131 -23.78 11.59 25.21
CA ASP A 131 -22.97 12.79 25.38
C ASP A 131 -21.47 12.51 25.62
N VAL A 132 -21.03 11.26 25.41
CA VAL A 132 -19.63 10.85 25.63
C VAL A 132 -18.62 11.63 24.78
N LEU A 133 -19.02 12.13 23.61
CA LEU A 133 -18.15 12.93 22.74
C LEU A 133 -17.93 14.36 23.28
N GLU A 134 -18.93 14.96 23.92
CA GLU A 134 -18.82 16.26 24.60
C GLU A 134 -17.93 16.14 25.83
N ILE A 135 -18.19 15.11 26.65
CA ILE A 135 -17.40 14.82 27.86
C ILE A 135 -15.93 14.55 27.47
N GLY A 136 -15.73 13.74 26.43
CA GLY A 136 -14.42 13.28 26.00
C GLY A 136 -13.70 12.53 27.12
N ARG A 137 -12.36 12.53 27.10
CA ARG A 137 -11.52 11.89 28.14
C ARG A 137 -10.81 12.91 29.03
N HIS A 138 -11.49 14.01 29.38
CA HIS A 138 -10.89 15.14 30.12
C HIS A 138 -9.67 15.78 29.44
N PHE A 139 -9.45 15.54 28.15
CA PHE A 139 -8.39 16.21 27.41
C PHE A 139 -8.65 17.72 27.39
N ARG A 140 -7.72 18.55 27.89
CA ARG A 140 -7.80 20.01 27.87
C ARG A 140 -6.56 20.54 27.15
N ARG A 141 -6.74 21.47 26.18
CA ARG A 141 -5.56 22.13 25.58
C ARG A 141 -5.01 23.16 26.56
N ASP A 142 -5.91 23.93 27.18
CA ASP A 142 -5.58 24.80 28.31
C ASP A 142 -6.10 24.20 29.62
N VAL A 143 -5.19 23.74 30.48
CA VAL A 143 -5.50 23.08 31.75
C VAL A 143 -6.06 24.07 32.78
N TYR A 144 -5.71 25.36 32.68
CA TYR A 144 -6.08 26.40 33.64
C TYR A 144 -7.32 27.21 33.22
N ALA A 145 -7.83 27.00 32.01
CA ALA A 145 -9.07 27.62 31.56
C ALA A 145 -10.26 27.19 32.44
N ASN A 146 -11.01 28.17 32.94
CA ASN A 146 -12.22 27.95 33.74
C ASN A 146 -13.46 27.61 32.89
N ARG A 147 -13.33 27.67 31.56
CA ARG A 147 -14.39 27.35 30.59
C ARG A 147 -13.94 26.23 29.68
N ALA A 148 -14.87 25.35 29.32
CA ALA A 148 -14.62 24.34 28.31
C ALA A 148 -14.44 24.98 26.94
N GLU A 149 -13.45 24.51 26.19
CA GLU A 149 -13.25 24.89 24.79
C GLU A 149 -14.43 24.39 23.93
N PRO A 150 -14.98 25.23 23.04
CA PRO A 150 -15.97 24.78 22.07
C PRO A 150 -15.39 23.67 21.18
N ARG A 151 -16.08 22.53 21.11
CA ARG A 151 -15.69 21.41 20.25
C ARG A 151 -16.72 21.21 19.16
N ALA A 152 -16.29 21.32 17.91
CA ALA A 152 -17.06 20.79 16.80
C ALA A 152 -16.75 19.29 16.67
N LEU A 153 -17.69 18.48 17.17
CA LEU A 153 -17.63 17.03 17.20
C LEU A 153 -17.94 16.45 15.82
N LEU A 154 -17.32 15.31 15.48
CA LEU A 154 -17.51 14.67 14.17
C LEU A 154 -18.97 14.20 13.98
N ILE A 155 -19.60 13.72 15.04
CA ILE A 155 -21.00 13.30 15.04
C ILE A 155 -21.78 14.28 15.93
N PRO A 156 -22.74 15.07 15.39
CA PRO A 156 -23.57 15.97 16.21
C PRO A 156 -24.55 15.18 17.09
N ARG A 157 -24.99 15.78 18.20
CA ARG A 157 -25.88 15.12 19.18
C ARG A 157 -27.16 14.52 18.59
N ALA A 158 -27.72 15.16 17.55
CA ALA A 158 -28.93 14.71 16.86
C ALA A 158 -28.74 13.39 16.07
N LEU A 159 -27.50 12.97 15.82
CA LEU A 159 -27.17 11.72 15.13
C LEU A 159 -26.63 10.65 16.08
N ARG A 160 -27.01 10.73 17.37
CA ARG A 160 -26.55 9.79 18.40
C ARG A 160 -27.72 9.18 19.14
N LEU A 161 -27.64 7.87 19.34
CA LEU A 161 -28.72 7.08 19.90
C LEU A 161 -28.18 6.15 20.99
N GLY A 162 -28.78 6.21 22.16
CA GLY A 162 -28.55 5.27 23.24
C GLY A 162 -29.44 4.03 23.09
N VAL A 163 -28.84 2.86 23.23
CA VAL A 163 -29.54 1.56 23.23
C VAL A 163 -29.45 0.95 24.63
N ARG A 164 -30.53 0.32 25.07
CA ARG A 164 -30.55 -0.45 26.32
C ARG A 164 -29.91 -1.81 26.05
N GLU A 165 -28.84 -2.12 26.75
CA GLU A 165 -28.16 -3.42 26.75
C GLU A 165 -28.21 -4.06 28.13
#